data_AF-A0AA97E0E8-F1
#
_entry.id   AF-A0AA97E0E8-F1
#
_cell.length_a   1.000
_cell.length_b   1.000
_cell.length_c   1.000
_cell.angle_alpha   90.00
_cell.angle_beta   90.00
_cell.angle_gamma   90.00
#
_symmetry.space_group_name_H-M   'P 1'
#
loop_
_entity.id
_entity.type
_entity.pdbx_description
1 polymer ?
#
loop_
_entity_poly.entity_id
_entity_poly.type
_entity_poly.pdbx_seq_one_letter_code
_entity_poly.pdbx_strand_id
1 'polypeptide(L)'
;MMIVDLIDEVDFIEKLKSLGVPVEDDMQMTDVQARLHAWLQDYPEQRPFVAALFNEIQGDNISVLPEVASVIKSIEVAFSP
;
A
#
# COMPACT_ATOMS: atom_id res chain seq x y z
N MET A 1 -16.48 21.03 8.52
CA MET A 1 -15.11 20.62 8.87
C MET A 1 -14.80 19.45 7.94
N MET A 2 -13.96 19.62 6.93
CA MET A 2 -13.51 18.48 6.14
C MET A 2 -12.45 17.79 6.99
N ILE A 3 -12.78 16.62 7.55
CA ILE A 3 -11.76 15.74 8.13
C ILE A 3 -11.05 15.17 6.90
N VAL A 4 -9.83 15.61 6.65
CA VAL A 4 -8.96 14.97 5.66
C VAL A 4 -8.57 13.62 6.24
N ASP A 5 -8.78 12.56 5.48
CA ASP A 5 -8.34 11.22 5.89
C ASP A 5 -6.82 11.21 5.78
N LEU A 6 -6.11 10.84 6.85
CA LEU A 6 -4.66 10.70 6.85
C LEU A 6 -4.36 9.22 6.83
N ILE A 7 -3.65 8.75 5.81
CA ILE A 7 -3.12 7.38 5.76
C ILE A 7 -1.69 7.43 6.25
N ASP A 8 -1.50 6.90 7.45
CA ASP A 8 -0.19 6.61 8.01
C ASP A 8 0.24 5.16 7.72
N GLU A 9 1.37 4.78 8.30
CA GLU A 9 1.97 3.45 8.16
C GLU A 9 1.07 2.33 8.70
N VAL A 10 0.38 2.60 9.81
CA VAL A 10 -0.52 1.64 10.46
C VAL A 10 -1.76 1.45 9.60
N ASP A 11 -2.39 2.54 9.14
CA ASP A 11 -3.54 2.47 8.23
C ASP A 11 -3.21 1.70 6.95
N PHE A 12 -2.01 1.94 6.40
CA PHE A 12 -1.54 1.26 5.21
C PHE A 12 -1.35 -0.24 5.46
N ILE A 13 -0.71 -0.63 6.57
CA ILE A 13 -0.53 -2.04 6.94
C ILE A 13 -1.89 -2.72 7.15
N GLU A 14 -2.84 -2.09 7.83
CA GLU A 14 -4.18 -2.66 8.04
C GLU A 14 -4.93 -2.90 6.71
N LYS A 15 -4.82 -1.96 5.77
CA LYS A 15 -5.36 -2.10 4.41
C LYS A 15 -4.69 -3.23 3.65
N LEU A 16 -3.36 -3.38 3.74
CA LEU A 16 -2.64 -4.51 3.12
C LEU A 16 -3.01 -5.87 3.74
N LYS A 17 -3.14 -5.94 5.07
CA LYS A 17 -3.59 -7.14 5.79
C LYS A 17 -4.99 -7.56 5.33
N SER A 18 -5.87 -6.58 5.09
CA SER A 18 -7.22 -6.83 4.58
C SER A 18 -7.23 -7.46 3.17
N LEU A 19 -6.18 -7.22 2.37
CA LEU A 19 -5.96 -7.90 1.08
C LEU A 19 -5.28 -9.27 1.21
N GLY A 20 -4.88 -9.67 2.42
CA GLY A 20 -4.18 -10.93 2.68
C GLY A 20 -2.67 -10.86 2.52
N VAL A 21 -2.09 -9.66 2.44
CA VAL A 21 -0.63 -9.48 2.39
C VAL A 21 -0.04 -9.87 3.75
N PRO A 22 1.01 -10.71 3.80
CA PRO A 22 1.59 -11.19 5.05
C PRO A 22 2.56 -10.16 5.68
N VAL A 23 2.01 -9.03 6.12
CA VAL A 23 2.71 -7.94 6.85
C VAL A 23 2.28 -7.88 8.31
N GLU A 24 3.13 -7.29 9.15
CA GLU A 24 2.92 -7.15 10.60
C GLU A 24 2.85 -5.67 10.99
N ASP A 25 2.12 -5.34 12.06
CA ASP A 25 1.82 -3.96 12.45
C ASP A 25 3.06 -3.13 12.85
N ASP A 26 4.14 -3.78 13.28
CA ASP A 26 5.40 -3.13 13.69
C ASP A 26 6.47 -3.16 12.57
N MET A 27 6.09 -3.58 11.36
CA MET A 27 7.03 -3.74 10.24
C MET A 27 7.39 -2.37 9.64
N GLN A 28 8.68 -2.11 9.45
CA GLN A 28 9.13 -0.88 8.79
C GLN A 28 8.65 -0.82 7.34
N MET A 29 8.37 0.37 6.82
CA MET A 29 7.89 0.55 5.44
C MET A 29 8.82 -0.05 4.38
N THR A 30 10.13 -0.10 4.64
CA THR A 30 11.10 -0.75 3.74
C THR A 30 10.87 -2.26 3.66
N ASP A 31 10.61 -2.91 4.80
CA ASP A 31 10.29 -4.34 4.86
C ASP A 31 8.90 -4.63 4.30
N VAL A 32 7.91 -3.76 4.58
CA VAL A 32 6.57 -3.83 3.99
C VAL A 32 6.65 -3.78 2.47
N GLN A 33 7.45 -2.87 1.90
CA GLN A 33 7.68 -2.79 0.46
C GLN A 33 8.25 -4.10 -0.09
N ALA A 34 9.31 -4.63 0.52
CA ALA A 34 9.96 -5.86 0.06
C ALA A 34 9.00 -7.06 0.13
N ARG A 35 8.21 -7.14 1.20
CA ARG A 35 7.22 -8.19 1.44
C ARG A 35 6.07 -8.12 0.45
N LEU A 36 5.52 -6.93 0.23
CA LEU A 36 4.45 -6.68 -0.74
C LEU A 36 4.93 -6.99 -2.16
N HIS A 37 6.15 -6.59 -2.51
CA HIS A 37 6.75 -6.89 -3.81
C HIS A 37 6.87 -8.41 -4.02
N ALA A 38 7.46 -9.13 -3.07
CA ALA A 38 7.58 -10.59 -3.15
C ALA A 38 6.20 -11.26 -3.27
N TRP A 39 5.23 -10.83 -2.45
CA TRP A 39 3.87 -11.36 -2.50
C TRP A 39 3.19 -11.13 -3.86
N LEU A 40 3.36 -9.96 -4.49
CA LEU A 40 2.82 -9.70 -5.83
C LEU A 40 3.54 -10.44 -6.97
N GLN A 41 4.73 -10.98 -6.71
CA GLN A 41 5.40 -11.91 -7.62
C GLN A 41 4.84 -13.32 -7.50
N ASP A 42 4.58 -13.79 -6.28
CA ASP A 42 3.95 -15.09 -6.02
C ASP A 42 2.46 -15.13 -6.41
N TYR A 43 1.75 -14.02 -6.23
CA TYR A 43 0.30 -13.89 -6.47
C TYR A 43 0.00 -12.77 -7.49
N PRO A 44 0.34 -12.95 -8.77
CA PRO A 44 0.15 -11.92 -9.79
C PRO A 44 -1.33 -11.54 -9.99
N GLU A 45 -2.27 -12.44 -9.70
CA GLU A 45 -3.70 -12.15 -9.73
C GLU A 45 -4.14 -11.11 -8.69
N GLN A 46 -3.32 -10.83 -7.68
CA GLN A 46 -3.63 -9.84 -6.63
C GLN A 46 -3.25 -8.41 -7.01
N ARG A 47 -2.42 -8.23 -8.05
CA ARG A 47 -2.01 -6.92 -8.57
C ARG A 47 -3.17 -5.95 -8.83
N PRO A 48 -4.28 -6.33 -9.51
CA PRO A 48 -5.40 -5.41 -9.71
C PRO A 48 -6.07 -4.97 -8.40
N PHE A 49 -6.09 -5.82 -7.37
CA PHE A 49 -6.67 -5.47 -6.06
C PHE A 49 -5.78 -4.48 -5.31
N VAL A 50 -4.47 -4.69 -5.34
CA VAL A 50 -3.50 -3.74 -4.76
C VAL A 50 -3.51 -2.40 -5.51
N ALA A 51 -3.60 -2.43 -6.84
CA ALA A 51 -3.73 -1.21 -7.63
C ALA A 51 -5.02 -0.46 -7.32
N ALA A 52 -6.15 -1.16 -7.14
CA ALA A 52 -7.41 -0.54 -6.72
C ALA A 52 -7.28 0.11 -5.34
N LEU A 53 -6.61 -0.55 -4.39
CA LEU A 53 -6.33 0.00 -3.07
C LEU A 53 -5.49 1.29 -3.16
N PHE A 54 -4.45 1.30 -3.98
CA PHE A 54 -3.58 2.49 -4.16
C PHE A 54 -4.37 3.68 -4.73
N ASN A 55 -5.23 3.43 -5.72
CA ASN A 55 -6.12 4.47 -6.24
C ASN A 55 -7.12 4.98 -5.19
N GLU A 56 -7.63 4.10 -4.32
CA GLU A 56 -8.50 4.50 -3.22
C GLU A 56 -7.78 5.45 -2.26
N ILE A 57 -6.60 5.06 -1.77
CA ILE A 57 -5.84 5.84 -0.76
C ILE A 57 -5.18 7.10 -1.33
N GLN A 58 -5.02 7.21 -2.65
CA GLN A 58 -4.53 8.42 -3.32
C GLN A 58 -5.66 9.34 -3.82
N GLY A 59 -6.91 9.12 -3.39
CA GLY A 59 -8.04 9.97 -3.75
C GLY A 59 -7.91 11.42 -3.26
N ASP A 60 -8.57 12.36 -3.93
CA ASP A 60 -8.46 13.81 -3.71
C ASP A 60 -8.67 14.33 -2.27
N ASN A 61 -9.26 13.53 -1.37
CA ASN A 61 -9.53 13.90 0.02
C ASN A 61 -8.71 13.12 1.05
N ILE A 62 -7.67 12.40 0.59
CA ILE A 62 -6.81 11.58 1.44
C ILE A 62 -5.39 12.13 1.38
N SER A 63 -4.81 12.41 2.54
CA SER A 63 -3.39 12.74 2.68
C SER A 63 -2.63 11.46 3.01
N VAL A 64 -1.57 11.17 2.27
CA VAL A 64 -0.75 9.99 2.49
C VAL A 64 0.62 10.43 2.99
N LEU A 65 1.13 9.78 4.04
CA LEU A 65 2.48 10.06 4.53
C LEU A 65 3.54 9.75 3.45
N PRO A 66 4.65 10.50 3.41
CA PRO A 66 5.67 10.35 2.36
C PRO A 66 6.28 8.95 2.31
N GLU A 67 6.38 8.26 3.44
CA GLU A 67 6.92 6.90 3.52
C GLU A 67 5.99 5.91 2.81
N VAL A 68 4.68 5.99 3.09
CA VAL A 68 3.66 5.18 2.41
C VAL A 68 3.61 5.49 0.92
N ALA A 69 3.64 6.78 0.55
CA ALA A 69 3.67 7.20 -0.86
C ALA A 69 4.90 6.66 -1.61
N SER A 70 6.05 6.54 -0.93
CA SER A 70 7.27 5.94 -1.47
C SER A 70 7.07 4.46 -1.80
N VAL A 71 6.42 3.71 -0.91
CA VAL A 71 6.12 2.28 -1.13
C VAL A 71 5.17 2.10 -2.32
N ILE A 72 4.06 2.84 -2.34
CA ILE A 72 3.07 2.81 -3.44
C ILE A 72 3.77 3.02 -4.78
N LYS A 73 4.51 4.13 -4.91
CA LYS A 73 5.21 4.47 -6.15
C LYS A 73 6.21 3.40 -6.58
N SER A 74 6.94 2.81 -5.62
CA SER A 74 7.92 1.75 -5.92
C SER A 74 7.24 0.49 -6.47
N ILE A 75 6.09 0.12 -5.92
CA ILE A 75 5.30 -1.03 -6.38
C ILE A 75 4.64 -0.73 -7.73
N GLU A 76 4.08 0.47 -7.94
CA GLU A 76 3.53 0.88 -9.22
C GLU A 76 4.58 0.84 -10.33
N VAL A 77 5.79 1.34 -10.09
CA VAL A 77 6.88 1.28 -11.07
C VAL A 77 7.30 -0.17 -11.35
N ALA A 78 7.29 -1.05 -10.34
CA ALA A 78 7.69 -2.44 -10.49
C ALA A 78 6.67 -3.31 -11.25
N PHE A 79 5.37 -3.00 -11.14
CA PHE A 79 4.28 -3.81 -11.69
C PHE A 79 3.38 -3.06 -12.67
N SER A 80 3.73 -1.84 -13.07
CA SER A 80 3.07 -1.15 -14.18
C SER A 80 3.22 -1.98 -15.45
N PRO A 81 2.13 -2.19 -16.22
CA PRO A 81 2.19 -2.85 -17.52
C PRO A 81 3.04 -2.08 -18.54
#